data_AF-A0A067E7W2-F1
#
_entry.id   AF-A0A067E7W2-F1
#
_cell.length_a   1.000
_cell.length_b   1.000
_cell.length_c   1.000
_cell.angle_alpha   90.00
_cell.angle_beta   90.00
_cell.angle_gamma   90.00
#
_symmetry.space_group_name_H-M   'P 1'
#
loop_
_entity.id
_entity.type
_entity.pdbx_description
1 polymer ?
#
loop_
_entity_poly.entity_id
_entity_poly.type
_entity_poly.pdbx_seq_one_letter_code
_entity_poly.pdbx_strand_id
1 'polypeptide(L)'
;LNRKDLTHLKVYAIDVDEADELDDALSAMRLQDGRIKVYIHVADPTKYIEPGSLSDKDAMKRGTSVFLPTATYPMFPEKLAMEGMSLRQGEVCNAVTVSVVLHSDGSIAEYSVDNSIIKPTYMLTYESATELLHLNLEEEAELKILSEAAALRLQWRLQQGAIDTATLETRIKVANPEDPEPIINLYVEDQADPAMRLVSEMMILCGEAIATYGSFNNLALPYRGQPQSNIDVSAFAHLPEGPVRSSAIVKIMRAAAIDFRKPVRHGVLGLPGYVQFTSPIRRYMDLLAHYQVGLQAAAWVSVGAQIGDEVEVKVEEAHPRDDIIYLKEVVR
;
A
#
# COMPACT_ATOMS: atom_id res chain seq x y z
N LEU A 1 23.70 -1.63 -6.17
CA LEU A 1 22.33 -2.17 -6.19
C LEU A 1 22.29 -3.46 -5.39
N ASN A 2 22.01 -3.39 -4.09
CA ASN A 2 21.75 -4.57 -3.28
C ASN A 2 20.32 -4.47 -2.75
N ARG A 3 19.36 -4.97 -3.54
CA ARG A 3 18.00 -5.21 -3.04
C ARG A 3 18.06 -6.25 -1.93
N LYS A 4 17.29 -6.02 -0.87
CA LYS A 4 17.16 -6.97 0.23
C LYS A 4 16.51 -8.25 -0.28
N ASP A 5 17.19 -9.37 -0.09
CA ASP A 5 16.65 -10.68 -0.46
C ASP A 5 15.66 -11.16 0.60
N LEU A 6 14.38 -11.16 0.22
CA LEU A 6 13.27 -11.64 1.02
C LEU A 6 12.59 -12.86 0.36
N THR A 7 13.25 -13.52 -0.60
CA THR A 7 12.73 -14.69 -1.32
C THR A 7 12.56 -15.94 -0.44
N HIS A 8 13.12 -15.91 0.76
CA HIS A 8 12.97 -16.94 1.79
C HIS A 8 11.67 -16.83 2.59
N LEU A 9 10.94 -15.71 2.48
CA LEU A 9 9.67 -15.53 3.18
C LEU A 9 8.54 -16.24 2.44
N LYS A 10 7.57 -16.74 3.22
CA LYS A 10 6.29 -17.22 2.68
C LYS A 10 5.41 -16.02 2.37
N VAL A 11 5.11 -15.80 1.10
CA VAL A 11 4.49 -14.57 0.59
C VAL A 11 3.12 -14.88 -0.01
N TYR A 12 2.10 -14.15 0.43
CA TYR A 12 0.70 -14.29 0.01
C TYR A 12 0.27 -13.05 -0.75
N ALA A 13 -0.04 -13.18 -2.04
CA ALA A 13 -0.81 -12.18 -2.78
C ALA A 13 -2.29 -12.61 -2.73
N ILE A 14 -3.17 -11.75 -2.23
CA ILE A 14 -4.59 -12.05 -2.03
C ILE A 14 -5.41 -10.98 -2.75
N ASP A 15 -6.19 -11.37 -3.75
CA ASP A 15 -7.01 -10.45 -4.54
C ASP A 15 -8.28 -11.14 -5.05
N VAL A 16 -9.03 -10.51 -5.95
CA VAL A 16 -10.11 -11.15 -6.72
C VAL A 16 -9.53 -12.12 -7.76
N ASP A 17 -10.34 -13.09 -8.18
CA ASP A 17 -9.95 -14.16 -9.11
C ASP A 17 -9.54 -13.66 -10.51
N GLU A 18 -10.03 -12.49 -10.92
CA GLU A 18 -9.70 -11.90 -12.22
C GLU A 18 -8.58 -10.83 -12.16
N ALA A 19 -7.84 -10.76 -11.05
CA ALA A 19 -6.76 -9.79 -10.87
C ALA A 19 -5.45 -10.27 -11.53
N ASP A 20 -5.14 -9.73 -12.71
CA ASP A 20 -3.84 -9.95 -13.38
C ASP A 20 -2.77 -8.92 -12.96
N GLU A 21 -3.20 -7.77 -12.43
CA GLU A 21 -2.37 -6.65 -11.99
C GLU A 21 -2.25 -6.64 -10.47
N LEU A 22 -1.35 -7.47 -9.91
CA LEU A 22 -1.14 -7.60 -8.47
C LEU A 22 -0.10 -6.60 -7.97
N ASP A 23 -0.59 -5.58 -7.25
CA ASP A 23 0.23 -4.53 -6.67
C ASP A 23 0.89 -4.94 -5.34
N ASP A 24 0.27 -5.81 -4.55
CA ASP A 24 0.68 -6.06 -3.18
C ASP A 24 0.69 -7.54 -2.79
N ALA A 25 1.55 -7.85 -1.81
CA ALA A 25 1.68 -9.16 -1.20
C ALA A 25 2.14 -9.04 0.26
N LEU A 26 1.86 -10.06 1.05
CA LEU A 26 2.02 -10.03 2.50
C LEU A 26 2.84 -11.21 3.02
N SER A 27 3.66 -10.96 4.02
CA SER A 27 4.31 -11.98 4.84
C SER A 27 4.25 -11.58 6.31
N ALA A 28 4.29 -12.55 7.22
CA ALA A 28 4.42 -12.26 8.64
C ALA A 28 5.21 -13.34 9.37
N MET A 29 5.72 -12.97 10.55
CA MET A 29 6.39 -13.88 11.48
C MET A 29 6.22 -13.38 12.91
N ARG A 30 6.42 -14.27 13.88
CA ARG A 30 6.63 -13.87 15.28
C ARG A 30 8.12 -13.70 15.56
N LEU A 31 8.46 -12.63 16.25
CA LEU A 31 9.81 -12.41 16.79
C LEU A 31 10.04 -13.28 18.03
N GLN A 32 11.30 -13.38 18.44
CA GLN A 32 11.69 -14.17 19.63
C GLN A 32 11.02 -13.67 20.92
N ASP A 33 10.70 -12.38 20.99
CA ASP A 33 9.99 -11.74 22.11
C ASP A 33 8.46 -11.88 22.03
N GLY A 34 7.95 -12.59 21.01
CA GLY A 34 6.53 -12.84 20.79
C GLY A 34 5.79 -11.75 20.00
N ARG A 35 6.44 -10.60 19.71
CA ARG A 35 5.82 -9.55 18.88
C ARG A 35 5.60 -10.02 17.45
N ILE A 36 4.55 -9.49 16.82
CA ILE A 36 4.25 -9.77 15.42
C ILE A 36 5.04 -8.80 14.54
N LYS A 37 5.73 -9.35 13.54
CA LYS A 37 6.34 -8.59 12.46
C LYS A 37 5.63 -8.92 11.15
N VAL A 38 5.13 -7.88 10.49
CA VAL A 38 4.50 -7.97 9.17
C VAL A 38 5.41 -7.34 8.12
N TYR A 39 5.32 -7.85 6.90
CA TYR A 39 5.97 -7.34 5.71
C TYR A 39 4.89 -7.10 4.67
N ILE A 40 4.78 -5.84 4.23
CA ILE A 40 3.89 -5.44 3.15
C ILE A 40 4.78 -5.16 1.95
N HIS A 41 4.71 -6.05 0.97
CA HIS A 41 5.48 -5.98 -0.26
C HIS A 41 4.63 -5.30 -1.31
N VAL A 42 5.09 -4.16 -1.82
CA VAL A 42 4.40 -3.47 -2.92
C VAL A 42 5.25 -3.58 -4.18
N ALA A 43 4.64 -3.90 -5.31
CA ALA A 43 5.26 -3.92 -6.62
C ALA A 43 6.07 -2.65 -6.86
N ASP A 44 7.19 -2.78 -7.58
CA ASP A 44 8.07 -1.66 -7.90
C ASP A 44 8.06 -1.32 -9.40
N PRO A 45 7.05 -0.58 -9.90
CA PRO A 45 7.04 -0.07 -11.26
C PRO A 45 8.21 0.85 -11.59
N THR A 46 8.74 1.57 -10.60
CA THR A 46 9.83 2.54 -10.81
C THR A 46 11.15 1.87 -11.19
N LYS A 47 11.26 0.54 -11.03
CA LYS A 47 12.35 -0.25 -11.61
C LYS A 47 12.34 -0.25 -13.14
N TYR A 48 11.17 -0.06 -13.74
CA TYR A 48 10.95 -0.13 -15.18
C TYR A 48 10.63 1.22 -15.82
N ILE A 49 10.09 2.15 -15.03
CA ILE A 49 9.62 3.45 -15.50
C ILE A 49 10.48 4.56 -14.91
N GLU A 50 11.20 5.27 -15.78
CA GLU A 50 11.94 6.48 -15.40
C GLU A 50 11.02 7.70 -15.45
N PRO A 51 11.14 8.64 -14.50
CA PRO A 51 10.42 9.91 -14.56
C PRO A 51 10.67 10.65 -15.88
N GLY A 52 9.61 11.16 -16.51
CA GLY A 52 9.68 11.88 -17.78
C GLY A 52 9.78 10.99 -19.04
N SER A 53 9.89 9.67 -18.88
CA SER A 53 9.80 8.71 -19.99
C SER A 53 8.44 8.78 -20.69
N LEU A 54 8.31 8.17 -21.89
CA LEU A 54 7.03 8.11 -22.59
C LEU A 54 5.95 7.38 -21.78
N SER A 55 6.33 6.29 -21.12
CA SER A 55 5.44 5.50 -20.27
C SER A 55 5.01 6.27 -19.02
N ASP A 56 5.92 7.01 -18.36
CA ASP A 56 5.57 7.88 -17.22
C ASP A 56 4.59 8.98 -17.64
N LYS A 57 4.83 9.64 -18.78
CA LYS A 57 3.94 10.69 -19.29
C LYS A 57 2.55 10.16 -19.65
N ASP A 58 2.46 8.96 -20.23
CA ASP A 58 1.16 8.34 -20.53
C ASP A 58 0.43 7.92 -19.24
N ALA A 59 1.14 7.32 -18.28
CA ALA A 59 0.61 6.97 -16.97
C ALA A 59 0.13 8.21 -16.20
N MET A 60 0.88 9.32 -16.22
CA MET A 60 0.48 10.60 -15.66
C MET A 60 -0.78 11.14 -16.31
N LYS A 61 -0.91 11.02 -17.64
CA LYS A 61 -2.08 11.48 -18.39
C LYS A 61 -3.33 10.64 -18.07
N ARG A 62 -3.18 9.33 -17.86
CA ARG A 62 -4.27 8.42 -17.46
C ARG A 62 -4.65 8.58 -15.99
N GLY A 63 -3.66 8.76 -15.12
CA GLY A 63 -3.81 8.93 -13.67
C GLY A 63 -4.16 7.64 -12.90
N THR A 64 -5.00 6.78 -13.47
CA THR A 64 -5.45 5.52 -12.86
C THR A 64 -5.80 4.46 -13.90
N SER A 65 -5.71 3.17 -13.55
CA SER A 65 -6.41 2.10 -14.29
C SER A 65 -7.93 2.26 -14.10
N VAL A 66 -8.71 1.98 -15.14
CA VAL A 66 -10.17 2.06 -15.14
C VAL A 66 -10.76 0.68 -15.29
N PHE A 67 -11.53 0.24 -14.29
CA PHE A 67 -12.18 -1.07 -14.25
C PHE A 67 -13.68 -0.90 -14.54
N LEU A 68 -14.12 -1.33 -15.72
CA LEU A 68 -15.54 -1.36 -16.11
C LEU A 68 -16.10 -2.79 -16.00
N PRO A 69 -17.43 -2.96 -15.98
CA PRO A 69 -18.04 -4.29 -16.03
C PRO A 69 -17.66 -5.10 -17.27
N THR A 70 -17.39 -4.44 -18.39
CA THR A 70 -17.13 -5.07 -19.70
C THR A 70 -15.66 -5.10 -20.09
N ALA A 71 -14.80 -4.27 -19.49
CA ALA A 71 -13.40 -4.12 -19.87
C ALA A 71 -12.56 -3.46 -18.78
N THR A 72 -11.26 -3.72 -18.80
CA THR A 72 -10.26 -3.02 -17.99
C THR A 72 -9.36 -2.20 -18.90
N TYR A 73 -9.11 -0.94 -18.54
CA TYR A 73 -8.15 -0.07 -19.22
C TYR A 73 -7.01 0.26 -18.26
N PRO A 74 -5.87 -0.45 -18.35
CA PRO A 74 -4.78 -0.25 -17.41
C PRO A 74 -4.08 1.11 -17.60
N MET A 75 -3.48 1.60 -16.51
CA MET A 75 -2.65 2.81 -16.50
C MET A 75 -1.37 2.64 -17.31
N PHE A 76 -0.79 1.44 -17.28
CA PHE A 76 0.36 1.05 -18.09
C PHE A 76 -0.06 0.10 -19.24
N PRO A 77 0.79 -0.11 -20.26
CA PRO A 77 0.56 -1.17 -21.24
C PRO A 77 0.40 -2.53 -20.56
N GLU A 78 -0.59 -3.33 -20.99
CA GLU A 78 -0.99 -4.60 -20.35
C GLU A 78 0.19 -5.52 -20.03
N LYS A 79 1.06 -5.79 -21.02
CA LYS A 79 2.25 -6.63 -20.82
C LYS A 79 3.16 -6.12 -19.70
N LEU A 80 3.29 -4.80 -19.58
CA LEU A 80 4.14 -4.22 -18.56
C LEU A 80 3.48 -4.31 -17.18
N ALA A 81 2.19 -4.00 -17.09
CA ALA A 81 1.42 -4.08 -15.85
C ALA A 81 1.32 -5.52 -15.32
N MET A 82 0.86 -6.44 -16.17
CA MET A 82 0.48 -7.81 -15.80
C MET A 82 1.65 -8.80 -15.78
N GLU A 83 2.66 -8.61 -16.64
CA GLU A 83 3.81 -9.54 -16.70
C GLU A 83 5.06 -8.95 -16.02
N GLY A 84 5.38 -7.69 -16.30
CA GLY A 84 6.64 -7.07 -15.84
C GLY A 84 6.62 -6.56 -14.40
N MET A 85 5.51 -5.94 -13.98
CA MET A 85 5.38 -5.27 -12.68
C MET A 85 4.64 -6.09 -11.63
N SER A 86 3.63 -6.85 -12.06
CA SER A 86 2.78 -7.68 -11.20
C SER A 86 3.59 -8.66 -10.33
N LEU A 87 3.15 -8.87 -9.08
CA LEU A 87 3.76 -9.79 -8.13
C LEU A 87 3.35 -11.25 -8.41
N ARG A 88 3.93 -11.83 -9.48
CA ARG A 88 3.54 -13.15 -9.99
C ARG A 88 4.02 -14.31 -9.11
N GLN A 89 3.15 -15.29 -8.93
CA GLN A 89 3.43 -16.48 -8.14
C GLN A 89 4.61 -17.28 -8.69
N GLY A 90 5.54 -17.67 -7.82
CA GLY A 90 6.68 -18.51 -8.15
C GLY A 90 7.81 -17.78 -8.90
N GLU A 91 7.65 -16.50 -9.23
CA GLU A 91 8.66 -15.69 -9.92
C GLU A 91 9.37 -14.73 -8.95
N VAL A 92 10.59 -14.33 -9.29
CA VAL A 92 11.32 -13.32 -8.49
C VAL A 92 10.85 -11.94 -8.92
N CYS A 93 10.21 -11.22 -8.00
CA CYS A 93 9.61 -9.91 -8.26
C CYS A 93 10.36 -8.80 -7.52
N ASN A 94 10.43 -7.61 -8.14
CA ASN A 94 10.95 -6.41 -7.51
C ASN A 94 9.85 -5.74 -6.69
N ALA A 95 10.12 -5.46 -5.42
CA ALA A 95 9.17 -4.81 -4.52
C ALA A 95 9.84 -3.73 -3.68
N VAL A 96 9.04 -2.75 -3.25
CA VAL A 96 9.34 -1.92 -2.08
C VAL A 96 8.61 -2.54 -0.90
N THR A 97 9.38 -3.04 0.08
CA THR A 97 8.84 -3.69 1.26
C THR A 97 8.80 -2.72 2.43
N VAL A 98 7.63 -2.56 3.02
CA VAL A 98 7.45 -1.92 4.32
C VAL A 98 7.37 -3.02 5.37
N SER A 99 8.34 -3.08 6.28
CA SER A 99 8.28 -4.01 7.41
C SER A 99 7.86 -3.27 8.67
N VAL A 100 6.98 -3.87 9.47
CA VAL A 100 6.43 -3.25 10.69
C VAL A 100 6.42 -4.27 11.82
N VAL A 101 6.93 -3.88 12.98
CA VAL A 101 6.77 -4.63 14.24
C VAL A 101 5.67 -3.97 15.04
N LEU A 102 4.70 -4.77 15.50
CA LEU A 102 3.57 -4.27 16.29
C LEU A 102 3.83 -4.41 17.79
N HIS A 103 3.39 -3.41 18.55
CA HIS A 103 3.15 -3.55 19.98
C HIS A 103 1.91 -4.44 20.23
N SER A 104 1.76 -4.90 21.47
CA SER A 104 0.63 -5.77 21.86
C SER A 104 -0.74 -5.09 21.77
N ASP A 105 -0.78 -3.76 21.75
CA ASP A 105 -2.00 -2.96 21.57
C ASP A 105 -2.32 -2.70 20.09
N GLY A 106 -1.47 -3.15 19.16
CA GLY A 106 -1.60 -2.93 17.72
C GLY A 106 -0.94 -1.65 17.21
N SER A 107 -0.33 -0.82 18.05
CA SER A 107 0.45 0.34 17.58
C SER A 107 1.77 -0.08 16.89
N ILE A 108 2.31 0.82 16.05
CA ILE A 108 3.61 0.60 15.39
C ILE A 108 4.74 0.77 16.42
N ALA A 109 5.51 -0.29 16.65
CA ALA A 109 6.71 -0.25 17.49
C ALA A 109 7.95 0.17 16.69
N GLU A 110 8.15 -0.48 15.55
CA GLU A 110 9.30 -0.28 14.66
C GLU A 110 8.82 -0.43 13.22
N TYR A 111 9.47 0.29 12.29
CA TYR A 111 9.21 0.12 10.87
C TYR A 111 10.50 0.29 10.04
N SER A 112 10.52 -0.30 8.85
CA SER A 112 11.55 -0.05 7.82
C SER A 112 10.92 -0.02 6.44
N VAL A 113 11.58 0.68 5.51
CA VAL A 113 11.22 0.71 4.09
C VAL A 113 12.46 0.28 3.32
N ASP A 114 12.37 -0.83 2.59
CA ASP A 114 13.50 -1.47 1.91
C ASP A 114 13.16 -1.77 0.45
N ASN A 115 14.06 -1.45 -0.48
CA ASN A 115 14.02 -2.05 -1.82
C ASN A 115 14.38 -3.53 -1.70
N SER A 116 13.53 -4.40 -2.25
CA SER A 116 13.62 -5.84 -2.03
C SER A 116 13.37 -6.65 -3.30
N ILE A 117 13.80 -7.91 -3.26
CA ILE A 117 13.31 -8.97 -4.14
C ILE A 117 12.54 -9.98 -3.29
N ILE A 118 11.40 -10.43 -3.81
CA ILE A 118 10.53 -11.42 -3.18
C ILE A 118 10.18 -12.53 -4.18
N LYS A 119 9.62 -13.62 -3.68
CA LYS A 119 9.08 -14.70 -4.50
C LYS A 119 7.68 -15.08 -3.98
N PRO A 120 6.60 -14.50 -4.53
CA PRO A 120 5.23 -14.81 -4.11
C PRO A 120 4.99 -16.32 -4.09
N THR A 121 4.61 -16.85 -2.92
CA THR A 121 4.42 -18.29 -2.71
C THR A 121 3.04 -18.70 -3.21
N TYR A 122 2.03 -17.91 -2.85
CA TYR A 122 0.65 -18.12 -3.24
C TYR A 122 0.03 -16.86 -3.83
N MET A 123 -0.77 -17.07 -4.87
CA MET A 123 -1.80 -16.16 -5.33
C MET A 123 -3.14 -16.78 -4.93
N LEU A 124 -3.86 -16.11 -4.04
CA LEU A 124 -5.11 -16.59 -3.48
C LEU A 124 -6.25 -15.65 -3.84
N THR A 125 -7.43 -16.20 -4.05
CA THR A 125 -8.65 -15.41 -4.01
C THR A 125 -8.99 -15.08 -2.55
N TYR A 126 -9.77 -14.03 -2.32
CA TYR A 126 -10.32 -13.76 -0.97
C TYR A 126 -11.07 -14.96 -0.39
N GLU A 127 -11.87 -15.66 -1.21
CA GLU A 127 -12.59 -16.86 -0.80
C GLU A 127 -11.62 -17.96 -0.32
N SER A 128 -10.61 -18.30 -1.12
CA SER A 128 -9.62 -19.31 -0.75
C SER A 128 -8.79 -18.91 0.47
N ALA A 129 -8.44 -17.63 0.61
CA ALA A 129 -7.74 -17.15 1.80
C ALA A 129 -8.61 -17.26 3.07
N THR A 130 -9.90 -16.92 2.97
CA THR A 130 -10.86 -17.09 4.07
C THR A 130 -11.05 -18.57 4.42
N GLU A 131 -11.13 -19.47 3.45
CA GLU A 131 -11.16 -20.92 3.71
C GLU A 131 -9.90 -21.41 4.44
N LEU A 132 -8.72 -21.01 4.00
CA LEU A 132 -7.46 -21.37 4.65
C LEU A 132 -7.37 -20.86 6.09
N LEU A 133 -7.85 -19.64 6.36
CA LEU A 133 -7.95 -19.09 7.71
C LEU A 133 -8.87 -19.94 8.61
N HIS A 134 -9.97 -20.47 8.08
CA HIS A 134 -10.88 -21.34 8.83
C HIS A 134 -10.30 -22.73 9.08
N LEU A 135 -9.59 -23.31 8.11
CA LEU A 135 -8.97 -24.63 8.25
C LEU A 135 -7.88 -24.65 9.33
N ASN A 136 -7.23 -23.50 9.59
CA ASN A 136 -6.25 -23.33 10.67
C ASN A 136 -5.14 -24.39 10.61
N LEU A 137 -4.57 -24.58 9.41
CA LEU A 137 -3.46 -25.49 9.13
C LEU A 137 -2.16 -24.99 9.75
N GLU A 138 -1.32 -25.90 10.28
CA GLU A 138 -0.04 -25.53 10.88
C GLU A 138 0.96 -25.02 9.83
N GLU A 139 0.87 -25.53 8.60
CA GLU A 139 1.70 -25.13 7.47
C GLU A 139 1.43 -23.69 7.01
N GLU A 140 0.27 -23.12 7.37
CA GLU A 140 -0.16 -21.76 7.01
C GLU A 140 -0.14 -20.80 8.21
N ALA A 141 0.78 -21.03 9.15
CA ALA A 141 0.91 -20.22 10.37
C ALA A 141 1.10 -18.72 10.08
N GLU A 142 1.81 -18.34 9.01
CA GLU A 142 2.04 -16.95 8.63
C GLU A 142 0.75 -16.23 8.23
N LEU A 143 -0.17 -16.91 7.53
CA LEU A 143 -1.47 -16.35 7.16
C LEU A 143 -2.33 -16.07 8.41
N LYS A 144 -2.25 -16.94 9.42
CA LYS A 144 -2.89 -16.72 10.71
C LYS A 144 -2.28 -15.53 11.46
N ILE A 145 -0.95 -15.41 11.46
CA ILE A 145 -0.26 -14.27 12.08
C ILE A 145 -0.69 -12.96 11.40
N LEU A 146 -0.86 -12.94 10.07
CA LEU A 146 -1.40 -11.78 9.35
C LEU A 146 -2.83 -11.43 9.79
N SER A 147 -3.70 -12.43 9.95
CA SER A 147 -5.07 -12.22 10.45
C SER A 147 -5.10 -11.65 11.87
N GLU A 148 -4.24 -12.16 12.76
CA GLU A 148 -4.09 -11.63 14.11
C GLU A 148 -3.57 -10.18 14.11
N ALA A 149 -2.59 -9.87 13.24
CA ALA A 149 -2.08 -8.52 13.06
C ALA A 149 -3.19 -7.57 12.60
N ALA A 150 -4.01 -7.99 11.62
CA ALA A 150 -5.14 -7.20 11.14
C ALA A 150 -6.18 -6.93 12.24
N ALA A 151 -6.50 -7.93 13.06
CA ALA A 151 -7.40 -7.75 14.19
C ALA A 151 -6.85 -6.75 15.22
N LEU A 152 -5.56 -6.84 15.57
CA LEU A 152 -4.90 -5.87 16.45
C LEU A 152 -4.91 -4.45 15.87
N ARG A 153 -4.61 -4.32 14.58
CA ARG A 153 -4.58 -3.04 13.86
C ARG A 153 -5.94 -2.36 13.81
N LEU A 154 -6.99 -3.12 13.53
CA LEU A 154 -8.35 -2.62 13.56
C LEU A 154 -8.73 -2.14 14.97
N GLN A 155 -8.50 -2.96 16.00
CA GLN A 155 -8.83 -2.59 17.38
C GLN A 155 -8.11 -1.30 17.81
N TRP A 156 -6.82 -1.18 17.48
CA TRP A 156 -6.06 0.04 17.74
C TRP A 156 -6.66 1.25 17.02
N ARG A 157 -6.96 1.13 15.71
CA ARG A 157 -7.58 2.21 14.90
C ARG A 157 -8.93 2.65 15.47
N LEU A 158 -9.77 1.70 15.89
CA LEU A 158 -11.05 2.00 16.54
C LEU A 158 -10.85 2.81 17.83
N GLN A 159 -9.84 2.48 18.64
CA GLN A 159 -9.48 3.26 19.83
C GLN A 159 -8.98 4.67 19.48
N GLN A 160 -8.40 4.87 18.29
CA GLN A 160 -8.03 6.20 17.77
C GLN A 160 -9.21 6.97 17.13
N GLY A 161 -10.42 6.40 17.15
CA GLY A 161 -11.64 7.01 16.62
C GLY A 161 -11.87 6.75 15.13
N ALA A 162 -11.29 5.68 14.57
CA ALA A 162 -11.63 5.19 13.24
C ALA A 162 -13.11 4.77 13.18
N ILE A 163 -13.68 4.83 11.99
CA ILE A 163 -15.06 4.43 11.73
C ILE A 163 -15.03 3.13 10.94
N ASP A 164 -15.46 2.03 11.55
CA ASP A 164 -15.71 0.76 10.85
C ASP A 164 -17.12 0.80 10.25
N THR A 165 -17.19 0.89 8.92
CA THR A 165 -18.44 0.87 8.17
C THR A 165 -18.62 -0.50 7.53
N ALA A 166 -19.56 -1.30 8.04
CA ALA A 166 -20.02 -2.50 7.35
C ALA A 166 -20.63 -2.09 6.02
N THR A 167 -19.90 -2.36 4.93
CA THR A 167 -20.26 -1.95 3.57
C THR A 167 -20.31 -3.20 2.71
N LEU A 168 -21.43 -3.35 2.00
CA LEU A 168 -21.60 -4.35 0.97
C LEU A 168 -21.30 -3.67 -0.36
N GLU A 169 -20.26 -4.13 -1.04
CA GLU A 169 -19.90 -3.63 -2.36
C GLU A 169 -20.41 -4.59 -3.43
N THR A 170 -20.91 -4.05 -4.53
CA THR A 170 -21.38 -4.84 -5.66
C THR A 170 -20.39 -4.71 -6.79
N ARG A 171 -19.84 -5.83 -7.23
CA ARG A 171 -19.01 -5.92 -8.43
C ARG A 171 -19.79 -6.64 -9.52
N ILE A 172 -19.82 -6.03 -10.69
CA ILE A 172 -20.54 -6.57 -11.86
C ILE A 172 -19.51 -6.85 -12.95
N LYS A 173 -19.55 -8.05 -13.52
CA LYS A 173 -18.74 -8.44 -14.68
C LYS A 173 -19.63 -8.97 -15.78
N VAL A 174 -19.27 -8.62 -17.02
CA VAL A 174 -19.96 -9.07 -18.23
C VAL A 174 -19.00 -9.96 -19.00
N ALA A 175 -19.29 -11.25 -19.08
CA ALA A 175 -18.36 -12.23 -19.64
C ALA A 175 -18.23 -12.15 -21.17
N ASN A 176 -19.33 -11.80 -21.85
CA ASN A 176 -19.48 -11.76 -23.30
C ASN A 176 -20.22 -10.48 -23.73
N PRO A 177 -19.60 -9.29 -23.60
CA PRO A 177 -20.28 -8.01 -23.78
C PRO A 177 -20.78 -7.73 -25.20
N GLU A 178 -20.25 -8.42 -26.21
CA GLU A 178 -20.63 -8.25 -27.62
C GLU A 178 -21.85 -9.12 -28.02
N ASP A 179 -22.27 -10.05 -27.16
CA ASP A 179 -23.39 -10.94 -27.46
C ASP A 179 -24.74 -10.23 -27.26
N PRO A 180 -25.78 -10.55 -28.06
CA PRO A 180 -27.11 -9.96 -27.89
C PRO A 180 -27.75 -10.21 -26.51
N GLU A 181 -27.37 -11.32 -25.86
CA GLU A 181 -27.78 -11.69 -24.50
C GLU A 181 -26.53 -11.97 -23.66
N PRO A 182 -25.89 -10.93 -23.10
CA PRO A 182 -24.65 -11.10 -22.35
C PRO A 182 -24.91 -11.74 -20.98
N ILE A 183 -23.98 -12.59 -20.55
CA ILE A 183 -23.94 -13.19 -19.22
C ILE A 183 -23.40 -12.13 -18.24
N ILE A 184 -24.22 -11.82 -17.24
CA ILE A 184 -23.89 -10.86 -16.18
C ILE A 184 -23.61 -11.65 -14.90
N ASN A 185 -22.38 -11.54 -14.42
CA ASN A 185 -21.97 -12.04 -13.12
C ASN A 185 -22.07 -10.92 -12.10
N LEU A 186 -22.78 -11.17 -11.00
CA LEU A 186 -22.92 -10.26 -9.87
C LEU A 186 -22.22 -10.86 -8.66
N TYR A 187 -21.23 -10.14 -8.14
CA TYR A 187 -20.51 -10.46 -6.92
C TYR A 187 -20.93 -9.45 -5.84
N VAL A 188 -21.21 -9.95 -4.64
CA VAL A 188 -21.50 -9.13 -3.46
C VAL A 188 -20.38 -9.37 -2.48
N GLU A 189 -19.56 -8.35 -2.31
CA GLU A 189 -18.36 -8.39 -1.48
C GLU A 189 -18.68 -7.78 -0.12
N ASP A 190 -18.52 -8.59 0.93
CA ASP A 190 -18.67 -8.14 2.32
C ASP A 190 -17.31 -7.74 2.86
N GLN A 191 -17.10 -6.44 3.12
CA GLN A 191 -15.86 -5.93 3.71
C GLN A 191 -15.61 -6.45 5.14
N ALA A 192 -16.59 -7.13 5.75
CA ALA A 192 -16.40 -7.88 6.99
C ALA A 192 -15.77 -9.27 6.81
N ASP A 193 -15.60 -9.75 5.57
CA ASP A 193 -14.89 -11.00 5.27
C ASP A 193 -13.47 -10.98 5.89
N PRO A 194 -13.02 -12.08 6.53
CA PRO A 194 -11.73 -12.14 7.21
C PRO A 194 -10.53 -11.81 6.32
N ALA A 195 -10.49 -12.32 5.08
CA ALA A 195 -9.38 -12.06 4.16
C ALA A 195 -9.42 -10.63 3.62
N MET A 196 -10.59 -10.11 3.26
CA MET A 196 -10.73 -8.71 2.82
C MET A 196 -10.31 -7.74 3.93
N ARG A 197 -10.74 -8.00 5.17
CA ARG A 197 -10.34 -7.21 6.35
C ARG A 197 -8.84 -7.29 6.61
N LEU A 198 -8.25 -8.47 6.46
CA LEU A 198 -6.81 -8.69 6.60
C LEU A 198 -6.03 -7.81 5.62
N VAL A 199 -6.33 -7.92 4.33
CA VAL A 199 -5.65 -7.14 3.28
C VAL A 199 -5.84 -5.65 3.53
N SER A 200 -7.08 -5.20 3.75
CA SER A 200 -7.40 -3.79 3.99
C SER A 200 -6.61 -3.19 5.16
N GLU A 201 -6.57 -3.85 6.32
CA GLU A 201 -5.82 -3.35 7.48
C GLU A 201 -4.30 -3.35 7.25
N MET A 202 -3.75 -4.29 6.48
CA MET A 202 -2.33 -4.27 6.10
C MET A 202 -2.00 -3.13 5.12
N MET A 203 -2.88 -2.84 4.16
CA MET A 203 -2.70 -1.71 3.24
C MET A 203 -2.80 -0.36 3.97
N ILE A 204 -3.71 -0.26 4.94
CA ILE A 204 -3.85 0.92 5.80
C ILE A 204 -2.58 1.10 6.65
N LEU A 205 -2.07 0.03 7.26
CA LEU A 205 -0.83 0.03 8.02
C LEU A 205 0.37 0.48 7.17
N CYS A 206 0.47 0.01 5.92
CA CYS A 206 1.50 0.44 4.98
C CYS A 206 1.45 1.96 4.77
N GLY A 207 0.25 2.50 4.51
CA GLY A 207 0.09 3.93 4.28
C GLY A 207 0.38 4.80 5.51
N GLU A 208 0.11 4.32 6.72
CA GLU A 208 0.52 4.98 7.97
C GLU A 208 2.04 4.99 8.13
N ALA A 209 2.69 3.85 7.89
CA ALA A 209 4.15 3.72 8.00
C ALA A 209 4.87 4.59 6.97
N ILE A 210 4.38 4.65 5.72
CA ILE A 210 4.93 5.52 4.68
C ILE A 210 4.70 6.99 4.99
N ALA A 211 3.55 7.37 5.53
CA ALA A 211 3.31 8.74 5.96
C ALA A 211 4.29 9.16 7.08
N THR A 212 4.51 8.26 8.05
CA THR A 212 5.46 8.46 9.15
C THR A 212 6.88 8.58 8.62
N TYR A 213 7.30 7.66 7.74
CA TYR A 213 8.59 7.67 7.08
C TYR A 213 8.84 8.97 6.32
N GLY A 214 7.88 9.37 5.47
CA GLY A 214 8.00 10.60 4.70
C GLY A 214 8.07 11.83 5.59
N SER A 215 7.28 11.88 6.66
CA SER A 215 7.29 13.02 7.59
C SER A 215 8.63 13.14 8.30
N PHE A 216 9.21 12.02 8.74
CA PHE A 216 10.49 11.99 9.43
C PHE A 216 11.64 12.43 8.51
N ASN A 217 11.59 12.02 7.24
CA ASN A 217 12.59 12.36 6.22
C ASN A 217 12.27 13.64 5.44
N ASN A 218 11.23 14.38 5.83
CA ASN A 218 10.78 15.62 5.18
C ASN A 218 10.52 15.47 3.67
N LEU A 219 9.95 14.33 3.27
CA LEU A 219 9.62 14.00 1.88
C LEU A 219 8.30 14.64 1.46
N ALA A 220 8.26 15.13 0.22
CA ALA A 220 7.01 15.60 -0.38
C ALA A 220 6.19 14.41 -0.88
N LEU A 221 5.26 13.91 -0.06
CA LEU A 221 4.37 12.80 -0.39
C LEU A 221 2.92 13.28 -0.50
N PRO A 222 2.04 12.59 -1.25
CA PRO A 222 0.62 12.91 -1.30
C PRO A 222 -0.08 12.48 0.00
N TYR A 223 0.10 13.24 1.08
CA TYR A 223 -0.52 12.98 2.37
C TYR A 223 -2.03 13.19 2.26
N ARG A 224 -2.77 12.09 2.24
CA ARG A 224 -4.22 12.05 2.13
C ARG A 224 -4.83 12.08 3.52
N GLY A 225 -5.49 13.17 3.86
CA GLY A 225 -6.24 13.34 5.09
C GLY A 225 -7.74 13.47 4.85
N GLN A 226 -8.50 13.34 5.92
CA GLN A 226 -9.94 13.56 5.89
C GLN A 226 -10.34 14.13 7.26
N PRO A 227 -10.67 15.44 7.33
CA PRO A 227 -11.09 16.04 8.59
C PRO A 227 -12.34 15.33 9.11
N GLN A 228 -12.37 15.07 10.42
CA GLN A 228 -13.54 14.46 11.04
C GLN A 228 -14.75 15.41 10.91
N SER A 229 -15.93 14.84 10.70
CA SER A 229 -17.17 15.62 10.72
C SER A 229 -17.42 16.13 12.14
N ASN A 230 -18.05 17.30 12.25
CA ASN A 230 -18.45 17.85 13.55
C ASN A 230 -19.70 17.14 14.11
N ILE A 231 -20.33 16.28 13.31
CA ILE A 231 -21.48 15.48 13.73
C ILE A 231 -20.95 14.18 14.32
N ASP A 232 -21.26 13.95 15.58
CA ASP A 232 -20.93 12.71 16.28
C ASP A 232 -21.68 11.53 15.65
N VAL A 233 -20.97 10.44 15.42
CA VAL A 233 -21.47 9.17 14.90
C VAL A 233 -22.58 8.60 15.79
N SER A 234 -22.56 8.93 17.09
CA SER A 234 -23.60 8.58 18.06
C SER A 234 -24.99 9.07 17.67
N ALA A 235 -25.08 10.13 16.84
CA ALA A 235 -26.35 10.61 16.29
C ALA A 235 -27.11 9.52 15.50
N PHE A 236 -26.41 8.51 14.98
CA PHE A 236 -26.98 7.40 14.21
C PHE A 236 -27.19 6.12 15.02
N ALA A 237 -26.98 6.14 16.35
CA ALA A 237 -27.16 4.95 17.20
C ALA A 237 -28.60 4.40 17.17
N HIS A 238 -29.58 5.23 16.82
CA HIS A 238 -30.98 4.85 16.64
C HIS A 238 -31.24 3.99 15.39
N LEU A 239 -30.33 3.99 14.41
CA LEU A 239 -30.41 3.12 13.23
C LEU A 239 -29.85 1.73 13.59
N PRO A 240 -30.35 0.62 12.99
CA PRO A 240 -29.77 -0.71 13.24
C PRO A 240 -28.32 -0.80 12.75
N GLU A 241 -27.51 -1.66 13.38
CA GLU A 241 -26.16 -1.97 12.89
C GLU A 241 -26.21 -2.55 11.47
N GLY A 242 -25.19 -2.22 10.68
CA GLY A 242 -25.08 -2.66 9.28
C GLY A 242 -25.20 -1.52 8.26
N PRO A 243 -25.49 -1.86 6.98
CA PRO A 243 -25.34 -0.95 5.84
C PRO A 243 -26.14 0.35 5.93
N VAL A 244 -27.31 0.34 6.57
CA VAL A 244 -28.15 1.54 6.72
C VAL A 244 -27.47 2.58 7.62
N ARG A 245 -26.97 2.16 8.78
CA ARG A 245 -26.22 3.04 9.69
C ARG A 245 -24.91 3.47 9.04
N SER A 246 -24.17 2.56 8.41
CA SER A 246 -22.95 2.87 7.66
C SER A 246 -23.19 3.95 6.60
N SER A 247 -24.25 3.83 5.78
CA SER A 247 -24.60 4.81 4.76
C SER A 247 -24.92 6.19 5.34
N ALA A 248 -25.63 6.25 6.46
CA ALA A 248 -25.94 7.50 7.14
C ALA A 248 -24.66 8.21 7.65
N ILE A 249 -23.71 7.43 8.19
CA ILE A 249 -22.42 7.94 8.65
C ILE A 249 -21.58 8.45 7.46
N VAL A 250 -21.49 7.68 6.37
CA VAL A 250 -20.72 8.07 5.18
C VAL A 250 -21.23 9.39 4.58
N LYS A 251 -22.54 9.63 4.57
CA LYS A 251 -23.16 10.85 4.02
C LYS A 251 -22.75 12.14 4.72
N ILE A 252 -22.31 12.07 5.99
CA ILE A 252 -21.86 13.25 6.75
C ILE A 252 -20.34 13.42 6.75
N MET A 253 -19.60 12.49 6.14
CA MET A 253 -18.15 12.57 6.07
C MET A 253 -17.72 13.73 5.17
N ARG A 254 -16.64 14.42 5.55
CA ARG A 254 -16.07 15.50 4.74
C ARG A 254 -15.25 14.91 3.60
N ALA A 255 -15.12 15.64 2.49
CA ALA A 255 -14.24 15.22 1.40
C ALA A 255 -12.79 15.04 1.89
N ALA A 256 -12.09 14.07 1.31
CA ALA A 256 -10.66 13.91 1.53
C ALA A 256 -9.90 15.11 0.95
N ALA A 257 -8.78 15.46 1.58
CA ALA A 257 -7.85 16.49 1.14
C ALA A 257 -6.45 15.89 1.02
N ILE A 258 -5.62 16.46 0.14
CA ILE A 258 -4.23 16.07 -0.05
C ILE A 258 -3.34 17.27 0.27
N ASP A 259 -2.34 17.06 1.13
CA ASP A 259 -1.24 17.99 1.36
C ASP A 259 0.06 17.32 0.91
N PHE A 260 0.94 18.04 0.22
CA PHE A 260 2.18 17.49 -0.32
C PHE A 260 3.40 17.72 0.58
N ARG A 261 3.24 18.43 1.69
CA ARG A 261 4.34 18.85 2.56
C ARG A 261 4.23 18.28 3.95
N LYS A 262 3.01 17.99 4.42
CA LYS A 262 2.76 17.63 5.81
C LYS A 262 1.73 16.51 5.90
N PRO A 263 1.91 15.56 6.82
CA PRO A 263 0.84 14.63 7.19
C PRO A 263 -0.43 15.37 7.62
N VAL A 264 -1.57 14.89 7.12
CA VAL A 264 -2.89 15.37 7.53
C VAL A 264 -3.63 14.21 8.18
N ARG A 265 -4.26 14.47 9.34
CA ARG A 265 -5.05 13.46 10.06
C ARG A 265 -6.13 12.88 9.16
N HIS A 266 -6.24 11.56 9.14
CA HIS A 266 -7.31 10.85 8.45
C HIS A 266 -8.35 10.36 9.46
N GLY A 267 -9.36 11.20 9.75
CA GLY A 267 -10.33 10.95 10.82
C GLY A 267 -11.09 9.65 10.67
N VAL A 268 -11.54 9.30 9.46
CA VAL A 268 -12.25 8.03 9.20
C VAL A 268 -11.36 6.80 9.43
N LEU A 269 -10.06 6.92 9.17
CA LEU A 269 -9.11 5.82 9.38
C LEU A 269 -8.50 5.83 10.78
N GLY A 270 -8.77 6.84 11.62
CA GLY A 270 -8.15 6.96 12.94
C GLY A 270 -6.63 7.15 12.90
N LEU A 271 -6.07 7.71 11.81
CA LEU A 271 -4.62 7.83 11.64
C LEU A 271 -4.12 9.28 11.73
N PRO A 272 -2.93 9.53 12.31
CA PRO A 272 -2.32 10.86 12.35
C PRO A 272 -1.84 11.34 10.97
N GLY A 273 -1.51 10.41 10.07
CA GLY A 273 -1.12 10.67 8.70
C GLY A 273 -1.30 9.41 7.84
N TYR A 274 -1.56 9.61 6.54
CA TYR A 274 -1.78 8.50 5.62
C TYR A 274 -1.32 8.88 4.20
N VAL A 275 -0.64 7.95 3.53
CA VAL A 275 -0.23 8.07 2.12
C VAL A 275 -0.68 6.81 1.40
N GLN A 276 -1.36 6.96 0.26
CA GLN A 276 -1.63 5.81 -0.62
C GLN A 276 -0.32 5.40 -1.29
N PHE A 277 0.07 4.14 -1.09
CA PHE A 277 1.37 3.63 -1.55
C PHE A 277 1.28 2.23 -2.17
N THR A 278 0.18 1.53 -1.95
CA THR A 278 0.04 0.09 -2.18
C THR A 278 -0.56 -0.27 -3.54
N SER A 279 -0.72 0.71 -4.44
CA SER A 279 -1.23 0.41 -5.79
C SER A 279 -0.53 1.21 -6.91
N PRO A 280 0.82 1.16 -7.01
CA PRO A 280 1.57 1.97 -7.96
C PRO A 280 1.42 1.54 -9.42
N ILE A 281 0.96 0.32 -9.73
CA ILE A 281 0.72 -0.12 -11.10
C ILE A 281 -0.55 0.56 -11.65
N ARG A 282 -1.58 0.75 -10.79
CA ARG A 282 -2.88 1.33 -11.17
C ARG A 282 -3.17 2.74 -10.69
N ARG A 283 -2.33 3.36 -9.85
CA ARG A 283 -2.50 4.75 -9.37
C ARG A 283 -1.22 5.56 -9.54
N TYR A 284 -1.29 6.63 -10.32
CA TYR A 284 -0.13 7.48 -10.55
C TYR A 284 0.36 8.20 -9.28
N MET A 285 -0.54 8.54 -8.36
CA MET A 285 -0.16 9.15 -7.08
C MET A 285 0.70 8.22 -6.20
N ASP A 286 0.41 6.92 -6.23
CA ASP A 286 1.22 5.90 -5.57
C ASP A 286 2.58 5.78 -6.26
N LEU A 287 2.62 5.77 -7.60
CA LEU A 287 3.86 5.79 -8.37
C LEU A 287 4.74 7.00 -8.01
N LEU A 288 4.15 8.19 -7.87
CA LEU A 288 4.86 9.38 -7.41
C LEU A 288 5.43 9.21 -6.00
N ALA A 289 4.64 8.64 -5.08
CA ALA A 289 5.11 8.35 -3.73
C ALA A 289 6.28 7.36 -3.76
N HIS A 290 6.24 6.36 -4.65
CA HIS A 290 7.35 5.43 -4.89
C HIS A 290 8.59 6.15 -5.39
N TYR A 291 8.49 7.08 -6.35
CA TYR A 291 9.65 7.86 -6.77
C TYR A 291 10.26 8.65 -5.62
N GLN A 292 9.44 9.30 -4.80
CA GLN A 292 9.91 10.13 -3.67
C GLN A 292 10.56 9.30 -2.56
N VAL A 293 9.97 8.14 -2.23
CA VAL A 293 10.55 7.18 -1.28
C VAL A 293 11.85 6.58 -1.83
N GLY A 294 11.92 6.40 -3.15
CA GLY A 294 13.12 5.92 -3.84
C GLY A 294 14.26 6.94 -3.89
N LEU A 295 13.96 8.20 -4.26
CA LEU A 295 14.84 9.31 -4.74
C LEU A 295 15.96 9.78 -3.81
N GLN A 296 16.41 8.96 -2.86
CA GLN A 296 17.44 9.32 -1.90
C GLN A 296 18.84 9.33 -2.53
N ALA A 297 19.11 10.36 -3.35
CA ALA A 297 20.44 10.78 -3.78
C ALA A 297 21.01 11.85 -2.82
N ALA A 298 22.05 11.50 -2.08
CA ALA A 298 22.99 12.39 -1.42
C ALA A 298 23.72 13.36 -2.35
N ALA A 299 24.39 14.30 -1.70
CA ALA A 299 24.78 15.57 -2.25
C ALA A 299 26.28 15.83 -2.02
N TRP A 300 26.88 16.70 -2.84
CA TRP A 300 28.28 17.13 -2.69
C TRP A 300 28.40 18.17 -1.59
N VAL A 301 29.49 18.21 -0.82
CA VAL A 301 29.70 19.16 0.28
C VAL A 301 31.13 19.68 0.10
N SER A 302 31.34 20.98 -0.13
CA SER A 302 32.69 21.56 -0.09
C SER A 302 33.27 21.44 1.33
N VAL A 303 34.51 20.95 1.48
CA VAL A 303 35.08 20.83 2.83
C VAL A 303 35.43 22.22 3.34
N GLY A 304 34.67 22.70 4.34
CA GLY A 304 35.10 23.80 5.19
C GLY A 304 36.39 23.42 5.91
N ALA A 305 37.40 24.27 5.86
CA ALA A 305 38.71 23.97 6.43
C ALA A 305 38.72 24.12 7.96
N GLN A 306 37.74 24.83 8.54
CA GLN A 306 37.61 25.07 9.97
C GLN A 306 36.19 24.81 10.47
N ILE A 307 36.06 24.53 11.77
CA ILE A 307 34.76 24.42 12.44
C ILE A 307 34.09 25.80 12.40
N GLY A 308 33.09 25.96 11.53
CA GLY A 308 32.34 27.21 11.35
C GLY A 308 32.17 27.70 9.90
N ASP A 309 32.75 27.02 8.91
CA ASP A 309 32.65 27.44 7.50
C ASP A 309 31.29 27.08 6.86
N GLU A 310 30.79 27.97 5.99
CA GLU A 310 29.65 27.66 5.11
C GLU A 310 30.09 26.82 3.90
N VAL A 311 29.22 25.88 3.52
CA VAL A 311 29.54 24.86 2.54
C VAL A 311 28.50 24.82 1.43
N GLU A 312 28.96 24.84 0.18
CA GLU A 312 28.10 24.75 -1.00
C GLU A 312 27.92 23.30 -1.46
N VAL A 313 26.67 22.94 -1.73
CA VAL A 313 26.21 21.59 -2.07
C VAL A 313 25.48 21.61 -3.42
N LYS A 314 25.94 20.80 -4.39
CA LYS A 314 25.34 20.76 -5.74
C LYS A 314 25.11 19.33 -6.23
N VAL A 315 23.88 18.97 -6.57
CA VAL A 315 23.50 17.65 -7.12
C VAL A 315 23.38 17.74 -8.64
N GLU A 316 24.12 16.93 -9.41
CA GLU A 316 24.17 17.06 -10.88
C GLU A 316 23.15 16.20 -11.64
N GLU A 317 22.96 14.92 -11.31
CA GLU A 317 21.87 14.09 -11.85
C GLU A 317 21.70 12.85 -10.96
N ALA A 318 20.45 12.49 -10.65
CA ALA A 318 20.10 11.38 -9.78
C ALA A 318 18.92 10.61 -10.39
N HIS A 319 19.14 9.35 -10.76
CA HIS A 319 18.01 8.46 -10.97
C HIS A 319 17.37 8.18 -9.59
N PRO A 320 16.02 8.14 -9.48
CA PRO A 320 15.33 7.83 -8.25
C PRO A 320 15.84 6.67 -7.44
N ARG A 321 16.48 5.67 -8.06
CA ARG A 321 16.80 4.40 -7.37
C ARG A 321 18.15 3.83 -7.77
N ASP A 322 19.07 4.68 -8.20
CA ASP A 322 20.48 4.29 -8.24
C ASP A 322 21.03 4.39 -6.81
N ASP A 323 21.18 3.23 -6.14
CA ASP A 323 21.54 3.06 -4.71
C ASP A 323 22.94 3.59 -4.31
N ILE A 324 23.56 4.53 -5.03
CA ILE A 324 24.87 5.06 -4.65
C ILE A 324 24.98 6.55 -4.93
N ILE A 325 25.41 7.28 -3.90
CA ILE A 325 26.07 8.57 -4.05
C ILE A 325 27.51 8.36 -3.67
N TYR A 326 28.37 8.51 -4.67
CA TYR A 326 29.79 8.44 -4.47
C TYR A 326 30.29 9.81 -4.00
N LEU A 327 30.64 9.90 -2.73
CA LEU A 327 31.55 10.95 -2.28
C LEU A 327 32.97 10.50 -2.62
N LYS A 328 33.58 11.12 -3.63
CA LYS A 328 35.01 10.95 -3.93
C LYS A 328 35.76 12.15 -3.39
N GLU A 329 36.61 11.92 -2.39
CA GLU A 329 37.61 12.90 -1.97
C GLU A 329 38.50 13.21 -3.18
N VAL A 330 38.49 14.46 -3.64
CA VAL A 330 39.48 14.95 -4.59
C VAL A 330 40.36 15.92 -3.82
N VAL A 331 41.47 15.40 -3.30
CA VAL A 331 42.56 16.24 -2.78
C VAL A 331 43.07 17.06 -3.96
N ARG A 332 42.87 18.37 -3.92
CA ARG A 332 43.54 19.31 -4.83
C ARG A 332 44.93 19.61 -4.33
#